data_AF-A0A933R3E9-F1
#
_entry.id   AF-A0A933R3E9-F1
#
_cell.length_a   1.000
_cell.length_b   1.000
_cell.length_c   1.000
_cell.angle_alpha   90.00
_cell.angle_beta   90.00
_cell.angle_gamma   90.00
#
_symmetry.space_group_name_H-M   'P 1'
#
loop_
_entity.id
_entity.type
_entity.pdbx_description
1 polymer ?
#
loop_
_entity_poly.entity_id
_entity_poly.type
_entity_poly.pdbx_seq_one_letter_code
_entity_poly.pdbx_strand_id
1 'polypeptide(L)'
;MESEKEYLATVRFGAESTTDDEAGEKTITEIRKKPVRGDIEKILAGFRGKFFQQPPNFSAIKIGGVRAYKMARRGEEPKLKKRPVEVKAIKILKYRWPDLKIKIVSGSGFYVRALARDLGKKLKVGGYLTELERTRVGQFKKSSAIRI
;
A
#
# COMPACT_ATOMS: atom_id res chain seq x y z
N MET A 1 10.36 14.69 15.76
CA MET A 1 9.69 13.39 15.95
C MET A 1 8.76 13.15 14.78
N GLU A 2 9.00 12.13 13.96
CA GLU A 2 8.08 11.79 12.87
C GLU A 2 6.72 11.39 13.45
N SER A 3 5.66 12.05 13.00
CA SER A 3 4.31 11.74 13.46
C SER A 3 3.83 10.42 12.84
N GLU A 4 3.44 9.49 13.70
CA GLU A 4 2.76 8.27 13.29
C GLU A 4 1.51 8.60 12.48
N LYS A 5 1.15 7.71 11.55
CA LYS A 5 -0.07 7.82 10.78
C LYS A 5 -0.88 6.54 10.93
N GLU A 6 -2.18 6.70 11.09
CA GLU A 6 -3.12 5.58 11.12
C GLU A 6 -3.97 5.60 9.85
N TYR A 7 -4.15 4.41 9.27
CA TYR A 7 -4.91 4.21 8.05
C TYR A 7 -5.91 3.07 8.19
N LEU A 8 -7.07 3.25 7.57
CA LEU A 8 -7.98 2.19 7.15
C LEU A 8 -7.81 2.02 5.65
N ALA A 9 -7.57 0.79 5.21
CA ALA A 9 -7.27 0.49 3.82
C ALA A 9 -8.02 -0.76 3.37
N THR A 10 -8.50 -0.75 2.13
CA THR A 10 -9.08 -1.91 1.46
C THR A 10 -8.17 -2.31 0.30
N VAL A 11 -7.63 -3.53 0.37
CA VAL A 11 -6.83 -4.15 -0.69
C VAL A 11 -7.74 -5.10 -1.46
N ARG A 12 -7.75 -4.99 -2.79
CA ARG A 12 -8.44 -5.94 -3.67
C ARG A 12 -7.41 -6.83 -4.36
N PHE A 13 -7.62 -8.14 -4.25
CA PHE A 13 -6.83 -9.16 -4.93
C PHE A 13 -7.41 -9.53 -6.30
N GLY A 14 -6.62 -10.19 -7.14
CA GLY A 14 -7.01 -10.71 -8.45
C GLY A 14 -6.58 -9.88 -9.65
N ALA A 15 -5.99 -8.71 -9.41
CA ALA A 15 -5.34 -7.90 -10.44
C ALA A 15 -4.19 -7.10 -9.85
N GLU A 16 -3.25 -6.71 -10.70
CA GLU A 16 -2.27 -5.66 -10.41
C GLU A 16 -2.72 -4.34 -11.06
N SER A 17 -2.27 -3.22 -10.50
CA SER A 17 -2.57 -1.88 -11.03
C SER A 17 -1.28 -1.13 -11.31
N THR A 18 -1.19 -0.43 -12.44
CA THR A 18 -0.01 0.37 -12.81
C THR A 18 0.31 1.49 -11.82
N THR A 19 -0.69 1.97 -11.07
CA THR A 19 -0.56 3.01 -10.04
C THR A 19 -0.57 2.47 -8.60
N ASP A 20 -0.62 1.14 -8.44
CA ASP A 20 -0.83 0.43 -7.17
C ASP A 20 -2.18 0.76 -6.47
N ASP A 21 -3.09 1.47 -7.13
CA ASP A 21 -4.43 1.82 -6.64
C ASP A 21 -5.52 1.70 -7.72
N GLU A 22 -6.77 2.02 -7.36
CA GLU A 22 -7.93 1.93 -8.26
C GLU A 22 -7.79 2.76 -9.54
N ALA A 23 -6.99 3.83 -9.55
CA ALA A 23 -6.91 4.74 -10.71
C ALA A 23 -6.11 4.20 -11.89
N GLY A 24 -5.24 3.20 -11.69
CA GLY A 24 -4.37 2.65 -12.73
C GLY A 24 -5.06 1.61 -13.62
N GLU A 25 -4.43 1.31 -14.75
CA GLU A 25 -4.84 0.20 -15.61
C GLU A 25 -4.64 -1.13 -14.89
N LYS A 26 -5.58 -2.06 -15.07
CA LYS A 26 -5.61 -3.34 -14.36
C LYS A 26 -5.14 -4.49 -15.25
N THR A 27 -4.20 -5.27 -14.74
CA THR A 27 -3.78 -6.53 -15.35
C THR A 27 -4.29 -7.68 -14.47
N ILE A 28 -5.20 -8.48 -15.01
CA ILE A 28 -5.77 -9.63 -14.29
C ILE A 28 -4.68 -10.64 -13.97
N THR A 29 -4.68 -11.16 -12.74
CA THR A 29 -3.74 -12.19 -12.31
C THR A 29 -4.42 -13.56 -12.38
N GLU A 30 -3.71 -14.55 -12.93
CA GLU A 30 -4.16 -15.95 -12.88
C GLU A 30 -4.09 -16.48 -11.44
N ILE A 31 -5.22 -16.89 -10.87
CA ILE A 31 -5.33 -17.30 -9.48
C ILE A 31 -5.59 -18.79 -9.40
N ARG A 32 -4.57 -19.55 -8.98
CA ARG A 32 -4.69 -21.00 -8.75
C ARG A 32 -5.46 -21.32 -7.47
N LYS A 33 -5.27 -20.51 -6.42
CA LYS A 33 -5.87 -20.72 -5.10
C LYS A 33 -6.12 -19.38 -4.42
N LYS A 34 -7.34 -19.19 -3.93
CA LYS A 34 -7.69 -18.06 -3.07
C LYS A 34 -6.98 -18.24 -1.72
N PRO A 35 -6.22 -17.25 -1.24
CA PRO A 35 -5.54 -17.37 0.05
C PRO A 35 -6.57 -17.43 1.17
N VAL A 36 -6.33 -18.26 2.18
CA VAL A 36 -7.14 -18.21 3.39
C VAL A 36 -6.63 -17.09 4.28
N ARG A 37 -7.46 -16.65 5.23
CA ARG A 37 -7.08 -15.59 6.18
C ARG A 37 -5.72 -15.85 6.85
N GLY A 38 -5.44 -17.09 7.22
CA GLY A 38 -4.17 -17.48 7.84
C GLY A 38 -2.94 -17.26 6.94
N ASP A 39 -3.06 -17.43 5.62
CA ASP A 39 -1.96 -17.16 4.68
C ASP A 39 -1.65 -15.66 4.63
N ILE A 40 -2.70 -14.84 4.63
CA ILE A 40 -2.60 -13.38 4.65
C ILE A 40 -1.94 -12.91 5.96
N GLU A 41 -2.37 -13.46 7.10
CA GLU A 41 -1.81 -13.10 8.42
C GLU A 41 -0.32 -13.44 8.52
N LYS A 42 0.10 -14.62 8.03
CA LYS A 42 1.51 -15.03 7.97
C LYS A 42 2.35 -14.06 7.15
N ILE A 43 1.87 -13.64 5.98
CA ILE A 43 2.61 -12.70 5.13
C ILE A 43 2.63 -11.30 5.72
N LEU A 44 1.50 -10.83 6.29
CA LEU A 44 1.41 -9.53 6.96
C LEU A 44 2.35 -9.40 8.16
N ALA A 45 2.69 -10.50 8.84
CA ALA A 45 3.67 -10.48 9.92
C ALA A 45 5.04 -9.96 9.45
N GLY A 46 5.44 -10.26 8.22
CA GLY A 46 6.70 -9.79 7.62
C GLY A 46 6.69 -8.31 7.21
N PHE A 47 5.55 -7.63 7.31
CA PHE A 47 5.43 -6.19 7.08
C PHE A 47 5.36 -5.38 8.37
N ARG A 48 5.60 -6.01 9.54
CA ARG A 48 5.69 -5.32 10.84
C ARG A 48 7.15 -5.01 11.18
N GLY A 49 7.37 -3.92 11.90
CA GLY A 49 8.70 -3.44 12.25
C GLY A 49 9.34 -2.61 11.14
N LYS A 50 10.68 -2.58 11.13
CA LYS A 50 11.49 -1.82 10.18
C LYS A 50 11.89 -2.68 9.00
N PHE A 51 11.67 -2.19 7.79
CA PHE A 51 12.08 -2.88 6.55
C PHE A 51 12.28 -1.87 5.41
N PHE A 52 12.80 -2.37 4.29
CA PHE A 52 13.00 -1.58 3.08
C PHE A 52 11.82 -1.75 2.12
N GLN A 53 11.09 -0.67 1.86
CA GLN A 53 9.96 -0.66 0.94
C GLN A 53 10.34 0.02 -0.37
N GLN A 54 9.90 -0.57 -1.48
CA GLN A 54 9.97 0.04 -2.80
C GLN A 54 8.76 0.98 -3.00
N PRO A 55 8.97 2.29 -3.17
CA PRO A 55 7.86 3.23 -3.40
C PRO A 55 7.14 2.96 -4.73
N PRO A 56 5.87 3.36 -4.88
CA PRO A 56 5.16 3.32 -6.16
C PRO A 56 5.83 4.20 -7.22
N ASN A 57 5.76 3.79 -8.50
CA ASN A 57 6.22 4.59 -9.64
C ASN A 57 5.50 5.94 -9.71
N PHE A 58 4.20 5.96 -9.39
CA PHE A 58 3.38 7.16 -9.23
C PHE A 58 3.57 7.78 -7.83
N SER A 59 4.78 8.26 -7.56
CA SER A 59 5.15 8.97 -6.33
C SER A 59 5.79 10.33 -6.60
N ALA A 60 5.83 11.18 -5.57
CA ALA A 60 6.47 12.48 -5.63
C ALA A 60 8.00 12.41 -5.45
N ILE A 61 8.63 11.23 -5.44
CA ILE A 61 10.09 11.13 -5.30
C ILE A 61 10.77 11.72 -6.53
N LYS A 62 11.88 12.47 -6.35
CA LYS A 62 12.69 12.98 -7.47
C LYS A 62 13.81 12.00 -7.84
N ILE A 63 14.03 11.80 -9.13
CA ILE A 63 15.16 11.08 -9.73
C ILE A 63 15.77 12.04 -10.75
N GLY A 64 17.05 12.40 -10.59
CA GLY A 64 17.73 13.35 -11.49
C GLY A 64 16.99 14.70 -11.63
N GLY A 65 16.35 15.18 -10.56
CA GLY A 65 15.56 16.41 -10.57
C GLY A 65 14.10 16.27 -11.02
N VAL A 66 13.73 15.17 -11.69
CA VAL A 66 12.37 14.92 -12.22
C VAL A 66 11.55 14.08 -11.23
N ARG A 67 10.27 14.41 -11.04
CA ARG A 67 9.37 13.62 -10.17
C ARG A 67 9.02 12.29 -10.84
N ALA A 68 9.03 11.19 -10.09
CA ALA A 68 8.79 9.84 -10.59
C ALA A 68 7.43 9.71 -11.29
N TYR A 69 6.36 10.33 -10.75
CA TYR A 69 5.05 10.33 -11.43
C TYR A 69 5.08 11.02 -12.81
N LYS A 70 5.97 12.00 -13.05
CA LYS A 70 6.11 12.64 -14.38
C LYS A 70 6.73 11.68 -15.38
N MET A 71 7.74 10.91 -14.94
CA MET A 71 8.39 9.87 -15.77
C MET A 71 7.37 8.76 -16.09
N ALA A 72 6.66 8.26 -15.07
CA ALA A 72 5.64 7.21 -15.23
C ALA A 72 4.53 7.61 -16.23
N ARG A 73 4.08 8.88 -16.21
CA ARG A 73 3.09 9.39 -17.18
C ARG A 73 3.60 9.46 -18.62
N ARG A 74 4.93 9.44 -18.83
CA ARG A 74 5.55 9.35 -20.16
C ARG A 74 5.83 7.91 -20.58
N GLY A 75 5.37 6.91 -19.81
CA GLY A 75 5.65 5.50 -20.04
C GLY A 75 7.05 5.05 -19.59
N GLU A 76 7.83 5.93 -18.96
CA GLU A 76 9.13 5.56 -18.41
C GLU A 76 8.98 4.85 -17.06
N GLU A 77 9.78 3.82 -16.80
CA GLU A 77 9.84 3.18 -15.48
C GLU A 77 10.86 3.88 -14.56
N PRO A 78 10.43 4.69 -13.57
CA PRO A 78 11.36 5.35 -12.67
C PRO A 78 12.11 4.31 -11.81
N LYS A 79 13.44 4.29 -11.91
CA LYS A 79 14.34 3.45 -11.08
C LYS A 79 14.38 3.94 -9.62
N LEU A 80 13.29 3.76 -8.90
CA LEU A 80 13.17 4.12 -7.50
C LEU A 80 14.02 3.15 -6.66
N LYS A 81 14.80 3.67 -5.70
CA LYS A 81 15.50 2.84 -4.71
C LYS A 81 14.57 2.53 -3.54
N LYS A 82 14.71 1.34 -2.96
CA LYS A 82 14.04 1.01 -1.69
C LYS A 82 14.47 1.97 -0.58
N ARG A 83 13.55 2.25 0.35
CA ARG A 83 13.77 3.18 1.47
C ARG A 83 13.34 2.53 2.78
N PRO A 84 14.00 2.86 3.91
CA PRO A 84 13.58 2.36 5.21
C PRO A 84 12.20 2.92 5.55
N VAL A 85 11.33 2.05 6.02
CA VAL A 85 10.01 2.38 6.55
C VAL A 85 9.78 1.60 7.84
N GLU A 86 8.85 2.07 8.67
CA GLU A 86 8.45 1.38 9.88
C GLU A 86 6.94 1.23 9.93
N VAL A 87 6.49 0.03 10.27
CA VAL A 87 5.08 -0.28 10.51
C VAL A 87 4.95 -0.83 11.92
N LYS A 88 4.31 -0.05 12.79
CA LYS A 88 4.14 -0.40 14.20
C LYS A 88 3.04 -1.44 14.40
N ALA A 89 1.96 -1.36 13.62
CA ALA A 89 0.87 -2.30 13.71
C ALA A 89 0.17 -2.50 12.36
N ILE A 90 -0.23 -3.74 12.08
CA ILE A 90 -1.19 -4.08 11.03
C ILE A 90 -2.19 -5.09 11.61
N LYS A 91 -3.48 -4.82 11.44
CA LYS A 91 -4.58 -5.71 11.85
C LYS A 91 -5.54 -5.94 10.70
N ILE A 92 -5.91 -7.20 10.46
CA ILE A 92 -7.03 -7.53 9.57
C ILE A 92 -8.33 -7.19 10.29
N LEU A 93 -9.15 -6.34 9.67
CA LEU A 93 -10.48 -5.98 10.14
C LEU A 93 -11.55 -6.88 9.54
N LYS A 94 -11.45 -7.14 8.24
CA LYS A 94 -12.39 -7.97 7.50
C LYS A 94 -11.68 -8.58 6.31
N TYR A 95 -11.98 -9.84 6.02
CA TYR A 95 -11.56 -10.49 4.79
C TYR A 95 -12.76 -11.21 4.19
N ARG A 96 -13.07 -10.85 2.95
CA ARG A 96 -14.07 -11.52 2.12
C ARG A 96 -13.59 -11.41 0.69
N TRP A 97 -13.13 -12.53 0.13
CA TRP A 97 -12.57 -12.57 -1.21
C TRP A 97 -13.43 -11.77 -2.22
N PRO A 98 -12.82 -10.92 -3.08
CA PRO A 98 -11.39 -10.64 -3.21
C PRO A 98 -10.84 -9.53 -2.29
N ASP A 99 -11.65 -9.01 -1.36
CA ASP A 99 -11.34 -7.80 -0.60
C ASP A 99 -10.82 -8.08 0.82
N LEU A 100 -9.76 -7.37 1.17
CA LEU A 100 -9.11 -7.39 2.48
C LEU A 100 -9.10 -5.97 3.07
N LYS A 101 -9.81 -5.79 4.18
CA LYS A 101 -9.79 -4.55 4.96
C LYS A 101 -8.80 -4.65 6.10
N ILE A 102 -7.84 -3.73 6.16
CA ILE A 102 -6.78 -3.66 7.17
C ILE A 102 -6.72 -2.30 7.84
N LYS A 103 -6.30 -2.32 9.11
CA LYS A 103 -5.89 -1.14 9.86
C LYS A 103 -4.37 -1.14 9.98
N ILE A 104 -3.74 0.00 9.70
CA ILE A 104 -2.29 0.15 9.69
C ILE A 104 -1.90 1.33 10.57
N VAL A 105 -0.86 1.16 11.39
CA VAL A 105 -0.13 2.26 12.06
C VAL A 105 1.30 2.23 11.56
N SER A 106 1.72 3.31 10.91
CA SER A 106 3.05 3.42 10.30
C SER A 106 3.76 4.70 10.69
N GLY A 107 5.07 4.69 10.54
CA GLY A 107 5.86 5.91 10.48
C GLY A 107 5.64 6.67 9.17
N SER A 108 6.52 7.63 8.98
CA SER A 108 6.67 8.41 7.76
C SER A 108 7.20 7.57 6.59
N GLY A 109 7.05 8.08 5.37
CA GLY A 109 7.59 7.43 4.17
C GLY A 109 6.94 6.11 3.74
N PHE A 110 6.05 5.53 4.56
CA PHE A 110 5.34 4.30 4.25
C PHE A 110 4.24 4.52 3.20
N TYR A 111 4.23 3.66 2.17
CA TYR A 111 3.25 3.68 1.09
C TYR A 111 2.28 2.50 1.25
N VAL A 112 1.03 2.81 1.62
CA VAL A 112 -0.04 1.80 1.74
C VAL A 112 -0.36 1.14 0.38
N ARG A 113 -0.24 1.90 -0.72
CA ARG A 113 -0.37 1.36 -2.08
C ARG A 113 0.68 0.29 -2.40
N ALA A 114 1.94 0.56 -2.05
CA ALA A 114 3.00 -0.42 -2.22
C ALA A 114 2.79 -1.67 -1.34
N LEU A 115 2.23 -1.51 -0.13
CA LEU A 115 1.81 -2.67 0.68
C LEU A 115 0.78 -3.53 -0.05
N ALA A 116 -0.24 -2.93 -0.67
CA ALA A 116 -1.27 -3.67 -1.43
C ALA A 116 -0.65 -4.50 -2.57
N ARG A 117 0.22 -3.88 -3.37
CA ARG A 117 1.00 -4.54 -4.44
C ARG A 117 1.87 -5.67 -3.89
N ASP A 118 2.69 -5.38 -2.89
CA ASP A 118 3.69 -6.33 -2.39
C ASP A 118 3.04 -7.52 -1.67
N LEU A 119 1.91 -7.29 -0.97
CA LEU A 119 1.09 -8.34 -0.38
C LEU A 119 0.51 -9.26 -1.46
N GLY A 120 -0.07 -8.68 -2.52
CA GLY A 120 -0.60 -9.41 -3.66
C GLY A 120 0.45 -10.28 -4.37
N LYS A 121 1.65 -9.72 -4.58
CA LYS A 121 2.80 -10.44 -5.16
C LYS A 121 3.26 -11.61 -4.31
N LYS A 122 3.41 -11.42 -2.99
CA LYS A 122 3.80 -12.50 -2.06
C LYS A 122 2.76 -13.61 -1.99
N LEU A 123 1.48 -13.26 -2.10
CA LEU A 123 0.36 -14.22 -2.17
C LEU A 123 0.18 -14.85 -3.56
N LYS A 124 0.86 -14.34 -4.60
CA LYS A 124 0.72 -14.75 -6.01
C LYS A 124 -0.71 -14.61 -6.56
N VAL A 125 -1.42 -13.55 -6.14
CA VAL A 125 -2.79 -13.25 -6.59
C VAL A 125 -2.96 -11.84 -7.12
N GLY A 126 -1.87 -11.08 -7.26
CA GLY A 126 -1.92 -9.64 -7.53
C GLY A 126 -2.57 -8.88 -6.38
N GLY A 127 -2.51 -7.56 -6.41
CA GLY A 127 -3.17 -6.74 -5.40
C GLY A 127 -3.00 -5.25 -5.65
N TYR A 128 -4.04 -4.49 -5.35
CA TYR A 128 -4.02 -3.04 -5.44
C TYR A 128 -4.95 -2.41 -4.39
N LEU A 129 -4.76 -1.12 -4.13
CA LEU A 129 -5.53 -0.39 -3.13
C LEU A 129 -6.82 0.19 -3.72
N THR A 130 -7.98 -0.15 -3.17
CA THR A 130 -9.28 0.37 -3.64
C THR A 130 -9.78 1.53 -2.78
N GLU A 131 -9.57 1.46 -1.47
CA GLU A 131 -9.99 2.49 -0.52
C GLU A 131 -8.83 2.82 0.41
N LEU A 132 -8.66 4.11 0.70
CA LEU A 132 -7.69 4.59 1.66
C LEU A 132 -8.26 5.75 2.46
N GLU A 133 -8.26 5.58 3.77
CA GLU A 133 -8.64 6.63 4.69
C GLU A 133 -7.55 6.79 5.75
N ARG A 134 -6.99 8.00 5.86
CA ARG A 134 -6.09 8.33 6.97
C ARG A 134 -6.91 8.83 8.15
N THR A 135 -6.96 8.04 9.22
CA THR A 135 -7.79 8.32 10.41
C THR A 135 -7.04 9.13 11.47
N ARG A 136 -5.70 9.15 11.45
CA ARG A 136 -4.87 9.90 12.41
C ARG A 136 -3.53 10.34 11.81
N VAL A 137 -3.03 11.50 12.25
CA VAL A 137 -1.65 11.98 12.06
C VAL A 137 -1.14 12.52 13.39
N GLY A 138 -0.20 11.84 14.03
CA GLY A 138 0.24 12.17 15.39
C GLY A 138 -0.93 12.22 16.36
N GLN A 139 -1.13 13.36 17.02
CA GLN A 139 -2.27 13.60 17.91
C GLN A 139 -3.59 13.94 17.21
N PHE A 140 -3.54 14.34 15.93
CA PHE A 140 -4.71 14.82 15.20
C PHE A 140 -5.50 13.65 14.61
N LYS A 141 -6.77 13.53 15.00
CA LYS A 141 -7.70 12.50 14.50
C LYS A 141 -8.62 13.07 13.41
N LYS A 142 -9.08 12.20 12.52
CA LYS A 142 -10.05 12.57 11.46
C LYS A 142 -11.35 13.17 12.02
N SER A 143 -11.77 12.78 13.23
CA SER A 143 -12.94 13.37 13.91
C SER A 143 -12.82 14.88 14.16
N SER A 144 -11.60 15.41 14.14
CA SER A 144 -11.30 16.84 14.30
C SER A 144 -11.00 17.52 12.96
N ALA A 145 -11.18 16.83 11.83
CA ALA A 145 -10.94 17.39 10.51
C ALA A 145 -12.13 18.23 10.04
N ILE A 146 -11.84 19.33 9.36
CA ILE A 146 -12.85 20.15 8.68
C ILE A 146 -13.04 19.59 7.27
N ARG A 147 -14.29 19.47 6.84
CA ARG A 147 -14.64 19.11 5.47
C ARG A 147 -14.60 20.37 4.60
N ILE A 148 -13.86 20.30 3.50
CA ILE A 148 -13.77 21.35 2.47
C ILE A 148 -14.73 21.00 1.34
#